data_AF-A0A7S1K560-F1
#
_entry.id   AF-A0A7S1K560-F1
#
_cell.length_a   1.000
_cell.length_b   1.000
_cell.length_c   1.000
_cell.angle_alpha   90.00
_cell.angle_beta   90.00
_cell.angle_gamma   90.00
#
_symmetry.space_group_name_H-M   'P 1'
#
loop_
_entity.id
_entity.type
_entity.pdbx_description
1 polymer ?
#
loop_
_entity_poly.entity_id
_entity_poly.type
_entity_poly.pdbx_seq_one_letter_code
_entity_poly.pdbx_strand_id
1 'polypeptide(L)'
;IVEQSLLAVPPLKPVGNSADDKDRDELDSLREHLNQTQMALIAKTPPDYKTANFLQNAIRKIDEMKQAEIPSEEVMSWIADNIRQRRQHWQYLERIRRGKDIIAQKRALHQERLHEALEHLRETLRFSIALGVESKIQQAATNYNTTLRFESLAVLNQKRKLLDPSLLPRGAMLSPVATYSYVALRNKKVLLNVSSAIDKSLYRQLRFTFSAEPNGDWHVNICHAEPGASKRCTIMDFQITEGRIDEMKNAAVGGTEVFLDGLCTFDSRKLFVFLERVATGR
;
A
#
# COMPACT_ATOMS: atom_id res chain seq x y z
N ILE A 1 -7.95 -8.56 37.72
CA ILE A 1 -8.37 -8.44 39.13
C ILE A 1 -8.14 -7.01 39.55
N VAL A 2 -9.17 -6.16 39.41
CA VAL A 2 -9.46 -4.97 40.22
C VAL A 2 -10.97 -4.74 40.06
N GLU A 3 -11.68 -5.17 41.10
CA GLU A 3 -12.97 -4.72 41.67
C GLU A 3 -13.78 -3.71 40.85
N GLN A 4 -15.00 -3.97 40.37
CA GLN A 4 -16.24 -4.27 41.12
C GLN A 4 -16.45 -3.38 42.36
N SER A 5 -16.76 -2.10 42.16
CA SER A 5 -17.63 -1.35 43.08
C SER A 5 -18.30 -0.20 42.33
N LEU A 6 -19.46 0.24 42.82
CA LEU A 6 -20.33 1.33 42.30
C LEU A 6 -21.46 0.95 41.33
N LEU A 7 -22.24 -0.08 41.68
CA LEU A 7 -23.65 -0.15 41.26
C LEU A 7 -24.48 -0.66 42.44
N ALA A 8 -24.72 0.19 43.43
CA ALA A 8 -25.79 0.01 44.40
C ALA A 8 -26.84 1.08 44.15
N VAL A 9 -27.85 0.75 43.35
CA VAL A 9 -29.09 1.53 43.27
C VAL A 9 -30.02 0.94 44.34
N PRO A 10 -30.52 1.75 45.30
CA PRO A 10 -31.37 1.24 46.37
C PRO A 10 -32.74 0.78 45.80
N PRO A 11 -33.39 -0.22 46.43
CA PRO A 11 -34.69 -0.70 45.97
C PRO A 11 -35.78 0.36 46.24
N LEU A 12 -36.57 0.65 45.23
CA LEU A 12 -37.78 1.49 45.36
C LEU A 12 -38.83 0.73 46.20
N LYS A 13 -39.34 1.39 47.23
CA LYS A 13 -40.47 0.89 48.04
C LYS A 13 -41.77 0.98 47.23
N PRO A 14 -42.72 0.06 47.41
CA PRO A 14 -44.03 0.17 46.78
C PRO A 14 -44.83 1.28 47.48
N VAL A 15 -45.18 2.32 46.74
CA VAL A 15 -46.06 3.40 47.22
C VAL A 15 -47.48 3.10 46.74
N GLY A 16 -48.37 2.89 47.70
CA GLY A 16 -49.78 2.61 47.44
C GLY A 16 -50.54 3.84 46.93
N ASN A 17 -51.39 3.59 45.94
CA ASN A 17 -52.71 4.18 45.64
C ASN A 17 -53.03 5.55 46.27
N SER A 18 -52.33 6.61 45.84
CA SER A 18 -52.85 8.00 45.87
C SER A 18 -52.10 8.95 44.91
N ALA A 19 -51.47 8.43 43.85
CA ALA A 19 -50.47 9.14 43.04
C ALA A 19 -51.00 9.81 41.75
N ASP A 20 -52.23 9.48 41.31
CA ASP A 20 -52.70 9.83 39.96
C ASP A 20 -52.84 11.33 39.67
N ASP A 21 -53.09 12.19 40.68
CA ASP A 21 -53.22 13.64 40.48
C ASP A 21 -51.87 14.38 40.57
N LYS A 22 -50.93 13.92 41.41
CA LYS A 22 -49.59 14.55 41.52
C LYS A 22 -48.71 14.25 40.32
N ASP A 23 -48.84 13.05 39.77
CA ASP A 23 -48.04 12.59 38.65
C ASP A 23 -48.45 13.27 37.33
N ARG A 24 -49.71 13.74 37.23
CA ARG A 24 -50.20 14.57 36.12
C ARG A 24 -49.63 15.98 36.16
N ASP A 25 -49.49 16.57 37.35
CA ASP A 25 -48.91 17.90 37.54
C ASP A 25 -47.42 17.95 37.14
N GLU A 26 -46.65 16.87 37.40
CA GLU A 26 -45.23 16.80 37.02
C GLU A 26 -45.03 16.72 35.50
N LEU A 27 -45.89 15.99 34.80
CA LEU A 27 -45.84 15.84 33.35
C LEU A 27 -46.23 17.14 32.63
N ASP A 28 -47.22 17.86 33.18
CA ASP A 28 -47.64 19.16 32.67
C ASP A 28 -46.59 20.25 32.94
N SER A 29 -45.89 20.20 34.08
CA SER A 29 -44.73 21.06 34.37
C SER A 29 -43.57 20.84 33.38
N LEU A 30 -43.27 19.58 33.04
CA LEU A 30 -42.24 19.24 32.06
C LEU A 30 -42.60 19.76 30.65
N ARG A 31 -43.87 19.63 30.26
CA ARG A 31 -44.38 20.15 28.98
C ARG A 31 -44.26 21.68 28.91
N GLU A 32 -44.62 22.37 29.98
CA GLU A 32 -44.54 23.83 30.04
C GLU A 32 -43.09 24.32 29.93
N HIS A 33 -42.16 23.64 30.62
CA HIS A 33 -40.74 23.96 30.53
C HIS A 33 -40.15 23.73 29.13
N LEU A 34 -40.58 22.67 28.44
CA LEU A 34 -40.16 22.39 27.05
C LEU A 34 -40.70 23.45 26.07
N ASN A 35 -41.92 23.94 26.28
CA ASN A 35 -42.49 25.04 25.49
C ASN A 35 -41.74 26.36 25.73
N GLN A 36 -41.42 26.69 26.98
CA GLN A 36 -40.67 27.89 27.32
C GLN A 36 -39.26 27.89 26.71
N THR A 37 -38.57 26.74 26.76
CA THR A 37 -37.24 26.59 26.17
C THR A 37 -37.26 26.61 24.63
N GLN A 38 -38.30 26.06 24.00
CA GLN A 38 -38.50 26.19 22.55
C GLN A 38 -38.66 27.66 22.13
N MET A 39 -39.53 28.41 22.81
CA MET A 39 -39.75 29.84 22.52
C MET A 39 -38.46 30.65 22.72
N ALA A 40 -37.69 30.36 23.77
CA ALA A 40 -36.41 31.00 24.03
C ALA A 40 -35.34 30.72 22.94
N LEU A 41 -35.37 29.54 22.31
CA LEU A 41 -34.44 29.18 21.23
C LEU A 41 -34.80 29.82 19.89
N ILE A 42 -36.10 30.00 19.63
CA ILE A 42 -36.60 30.72 18.45
C ILE A 42 -36.33 32.23 18.58
N ALA A 43 -36.38 32.76 19.80
CA ALA A 43 -36.10 34.17 20.09
C ALA A 43 -34.60 34.56 20.04
N LYS A 44 -33.67 33.60 19.98
CA LYS A 44 -32.23 33.88 19.86
C LYS A 44 -31.85 34.25 18.41
N THR A 45 -30.87 35.15 18.25
CA THR A 45 -30.28 35.51 16.96
C THR A 45 -28.82 35.04 16.89
N PRO A 46 -28.45 34.12 15.96
CA PRO A 46 -29.29 33.43 15.00
C PRO A 46 -30.15 32.31 15.63
N PRO A 47 -31.39 32.12 15.13
CA PRO A 47 -32.31 31.12 15.66
C PRO A 47 -31.87 29.68 15.29
N ASP A 48 -31.85 28.80 16.30
CA ASP A 48 -31.53 27.39 16.11
C ASP A 48 -32.79 26.56 15.88
N TYR A 49 -33.29 26.59 14.64
CA TYR A 49 -34.50 25.87 14.25
C TYR A 49 -34.39 24.35 14.38
N LYS A 50 -33.17 23.78 14.38
CA LYS A 50 -32.99 22.32 14.49
C LYS A 50 -33.32 21.83 15.89
N THR A 51 -32.84 22.52 16.91
CA THR A 51 -33.15 22.19 18.31
C THR A 51 -34.59 22.53 18.66
N ALA A 52 -35.14 23.63 18.12
CA ALA A 52 -36.55 23.98 18.28
C ALA A 52 -37.51 22.91 17.69
N ASN A 53 -37.23 22.40 16.50
CA ASN A 53 -38.03 21.31 15.89
C ASN A 53 -37.90 19.99 16.66
N PHE A 54 -36.74 19.73 17.27
CA PHE A 54 -36.55 18.57 18.14
C PHE A 54 -37.41 18.66 19.40
N LEU A 55 -37.45 19.84 20.04
CA LEU A 55 -38.30 20.09 21.20
C LEU A 55 -39.78 19.99 20.85
N GLN A 56 -40.20 20.49 19.69
CA GLN A 56 -41.59 20.35 19.23
C GLN A 56 -42.00 18.89 19.05
N ASN A 57 -41.12 18.05 18.49
CA ASN A 57 -41.38 16.62 18.37
C ASN A 57 -41.38 15.91 19.74
N ALA A 58 -40.59 16.38 20.70
CA ALA A 58 -40.60 15.87 22.07
C ALA A 58 -41.92 16.21 22.78
N ILE A 59 -42.41 17.44 22.65
CA ILE A 59 -43.71 17.88 23.17
C ILE A 59 -44.84 17.05 22.54
N ARG A 60 -44.81 16.83 21.22
CA ARG A 60 -45.82 15.99 20.54
C ARG A 60 -45.82 14.56 21.06
N LYS A 61 -44.65 13.97 21.32
CA LYS A 61 -44.54 12.62 21.90
C LYS A 61 -45.05 12.55 23.34
N ILE A 62 -44.85 13.59 24.15
CA ILE A 62 -45.42 13.68 25.50
C ILE A 62 -46.95 13.76 25.41
N ASP A 63 -47.48 14.53 24.45
CA ASP A 63 -48.92 14.62 24.21
C ASP A 63 -49.51 13.28 23.71
N GLU A 64 -48.79 12.55 22.84
CA GLU A 64 -49.14 11.20 22.39
C GLU A 64 -49.14 10.19 23.56
N MET A 65 -48.18 10.29 24.49
CA MET A 65 -48.11 9.45 25.70
C MET A 65 -49.22 9.78 26.70
N LYS A 66 -49.61 11.06 26.82
CA LYS A 66 -50.74 11.51 27.64
C LYS A 66 -52.08 11.02 27.09
N GLN A 67 -52.24 11.00 25.76
CA GLN A 67 -53.43 10.47 25.08
C GLN A 67 -53.56 8.95 25.21
N ALA A 68 -52.44 8.23 25.35
CA ALA A 68 -52.41 6.78 25.53
C ALA A 68 -52.62 6.32 26.99
N GLU A 69 -52.89 7.25 27.93
CA GLU A 69 -53.08 6.99 29.36
C GLU A 69 -51.94 6.17 30.01
N ILE A 70 -50.71 6.35 29.52
CA ILE A 70 -49.52 5.67 30.05
C ILE A 70 -49.20 6.26 31.44
N PRO A 71 -48.93 5.44 32.47
CA PRO A 71 -48.58 5.93 33.80
C PRO A 71 -47.27 6.73 33.76
N SER A 72 -47.21 7.81 34.55
CA SER A 72 -46.07 8.74 34.59
C SER A 72 -44.74 8.04 34.92
N GLU A 73 -44.78 6.99 35.76
CA GLU A 73 -43.62 6.16 36.09
C GLU A 73 -42.98 5.49 34.85
N GLU A 74 -43.81 5.04 33.91
CA GLU A 74 -43.33 4.38 32.69
C GLU A 74 -42.67 5.39 31.75
N VAL A 75 -43.22 6.60 31.65
CA VAL A 75 -42.62 7.71 30.88
C VAL A 75 -41.26 8.10 31.47
N MET A 76 -41.15 8.19 32.80
CA MET A 76 -39.90 8.50 33.47
C MET A 76 -38.85 7.39 33.30
N SER A 77 -39.25 6.12 33.36
CA SER A 77 -38.38 4.98 33.07
C SER A 77 -37.87 5.01 31.63
N TRP A 78 -38.75 5.34 30.67
CA TRP A 78 -38.40 5.48 29.26
C TRP A 78 -37.41 6.62 29.03
N ILE A 79 -37.60 7.78 29.67
CA ILE A 79 -36.66 8.91 29.60
C ILE A 79 -35.29 8.49 30.18
N ALA A 80 -35.28 7.84 31.34
CA ALA A 80 -34.06 7.37 31.98
C ALA A 80 -33.29 6.38 31.09
N ASP A 81 -33.99 5.44 30.44
CA ASP A 81 -33.40 4.49 29.51
C ASP A 81 -32.86 5.17 28.26
N ASN A 82 -33.56 6.15 27.69
CA ASN A 82 -33.07 6.92 26.55
C ASN A 82 -31.81 7.72 26.90
N ILE A 83 -31.74 8.32 28.10
CA ILE A 83 -30.55 9.01 28.58
C ILE A 83 -29.39 8.02 28.72
N ARG A 84 -29.66 6.84 29.29
CA ARG A 84 -28.66 5.78 29.45
C ARG A 84 -28.13 5.29 28.10
N GLN A 85 -29.01 5.01 27.13
CA GLN A 85 -28.63 4.58 25.79
C GLN A 85 -27.81 5.65 25.06
N ARG A 86 -28.21 6.92 25.17
CA ARG A 86 -27.45 8.03 24.58
C ARG A 86 -26.06 8.14 25.20
N ARG A 87 -25.94 7.97 26.52
CA ARG A 87 -24.64 7.96 27.21
C ARG A 87 -23.75 6.81 26.75
N GLN A 88 -24.32 5.60 26.62
CA GLN A 88 -23.58 4.43 26.12
C GLN A 88 -23.13 4.64 24.66
N HIS A 89 -24.00 5.18 23.82
CA HIS A 89 -23.65 5.49 22.43
C HIS A 89 -22.55 6.55 22.33
N TRP A 90 -22.62 7.62 23.15
CA TRP A 90 -21.57 8.62 23.22
C TRP A 90 -20.23 8.01 23.64
N GLN A 91 -20.22 7.15 24.67
CA GLN A 91 -19.01 6.44 25.09
C GLN A 91 -18.45 5.55 23.98
N TYR A 92 -19.31 4.89 23.21
CA TYR A 92 -18.90 4.09 22.07
C TYR A 92 -18.26 4.94 20.96
N LEU A 93 -18.88 6.06 20.58
CA LEU A 93 -18.31 6.97 19.59
C LEU A 93 -16.97 7.55 20.04
N GLU A 94 -16.86 7.88 21.32
CA GLU A 94 -15.61 8.37 21.91
C GLU A 94 -14.50 7.31 21.87
N ARG A 95 -14.84 6.04 22.13
CA ARG A 95 -13.89 4.92 21.96
C ARG A 95 -13.45 4.76 20.50
N ILE A 96 -14.38 4.86 19.54
CA ILE A 96 -14.04 4.82 18.11
C ILE A 96 -13.10 5.96 17.75
N ARG A 97 -13.42 7.18 18.21
CA ARG A 97 -12.59 8.37 17.94
C ARG A 97 -11.16 8.17 18.44
N ARG A 98 -11.01 7.74 19.70
CA ARG A 98 -9.68 7.43 20.26
C ARG A 98 -8.98 6.30 19.51
N GLY A 99 -9.71 5.24 19.15
CA GLY A 99 -9.18 4.14 18.36
C GLY A 99 -8.65 4.58 17.01
N LYS A 100 -9.38 5.47 16.33
CA LYS A 100 -8.95 6.08 15.07
C LYS A 100 -7.65 6.88 15.23
N ASP A 101 -7.54 7.69 16.27
CA ASP A 101 -6.35 8.50 16.54
C ASP A 101 -5.13 7.60 16.83
N ILE A 102 -5.31 6.54 17.63
CA ILE A 102 -4.26 5.55 17.91
C ILE A 102 -3.80 4.85 16.62
N ILE A 103 -4.73 4.42 15.76
CA ILE A 103 -4.41 3.77 14.49
C ILE A 103 -3.63 4.72 13.59
N ALA A 104 -4.02 6.00 13.51
CA ALA A 104 -3.32 7.01 12.73
C ALA A 104 -1.88 7.20 13.22
N GLN A 105 -1.67 7.33 14.53
CA GLN A 105 -0.34 7.43 15.13
C GLN A 105 0.52 6.19 14.85
N LYS A 106 -0.05 4.98 15.01
CA LYS A 106 0.67 3.73 14.74
C LYS A 106 1.04 3.57 13.26
N ARG A 107 0.18 4.02 12.35
CA ARG A 107 0.49 4.04 10.91
C ARG A 107 1.65 4.97 10.58
N ALA A 108 1.64 6.19 11.12
CA ALA A 108 2.72 7.15 10.90
C ALA A 108 4.07 6.59 11.39
N LEU A 109 4.10 6.05 12.62
CA LEU A 109 5.30 5.46 13.19
C LEU A 109 5.78 4.20 12.44
N HIS A 110 4.85 3.41 11.89
CA HIS A 110 5.23 2.28 11.04
C HIS A 110 5.84 2.72 9.71
N GLN A 111 5.29 3.77 9.08
CA GLN A 111 5.84 4.34 7.84
C GLN A 111 7.25 4.89 8.04
N GLU A 112 7.49 5.59 9.16
CA GLU A 112 8.81 6.08 9.55
C GLU A 112 9.81 4.92 9.69
N ARG A 113 9.46 3.87 10.45
CA ARG A 113 10.31 2.67 10.58
C ARG A 113 10.57 1.97 9.26
N LEU A 114 9.60 1.94 8.37
CA LEU A 114 9.74 1.33 7.05
C LEU A 114 10.71 2.16 6.20
N HIS A 115 10.64 3.48 6.30
CA HIS A 115 11.60 4.37 5.66
C HIS A 115 13.03 4.17 6.19
N GLU A 116 13.22 4.14 7.51
CA GLU A 116 14.51 3.85 8.15
C GLU A 116 15.06 2.48 7.72
N ALA A 117 14.22 1.45 7.73
CA ALA A 117 14.62 0.10 7.31
C ALA A 117 15.04 0.06 5.83
N LEU A 118 14.36 0.80 4.95
CA LEU A 118 14.74 0.90 3.54
C LEU A 118 16.07 1.62 3.35
N GLU A 119 16.32 2.71 4.09
CA GLU A 119 17.61 3.40 4.07
C GLU A 119 18.73 2.48 4.57
N HIS A 120 18.54 1.80 5.70
CA HIS A 120 19.51 0.82 6.20
C HIS A 120 19.75 -0.33 5.21
N LEU A 121 18.71 -0.82 4.54
CA LEU A 121 18.85 -1.84 3.50
C LEU A 121 19.67 -1.32 2.32
N ARG A 122 19.42 -0.07 1.88
CA ARG A 122 20.16 0.57 0.79
C ARG A 122 21.63 0.76 1.17
N GLU A 123 21.91 1.20 2.39
CA GLU A 123 23.27 1.35 2.92
C GLU A 123 23.98 0.00 3.00
N THR A 124 23.31 -1.01 3.56
CA THR A 124 23.84 -2.38 3.66
C THR A 124 24.08 -2.97 2.28
N LEU A 125 23.19 -2.73 1.33
CA LEU A 125 23.34 -3.18 -0.05
C LEU A 125 24.52 -2.47 -0.72
N ARG A 126 24.66 -1.15 -0.57
CA ARG A 126 25.84 -0.41 -1.05
C ARG A 126 27.13 -0.94 -0.45
N PHE A 127 27.15 -1.18 0.86
CA PHE A 127 28.30 -1.78 1.55
C PHE A 127 28.60 -3.18 1.03
N SER A 128 27.59 -4.02 0.82
CA SER A 128 27.75 -5.39 0.31
C SER A 128 28.27 -5.42 -1.13
N ILE A 129 27.84 -4.49 -1.98
CA ILE A 129 28.34 -4.37 -3.36
C ILE A 129 29.78 -3.85 -3.35
N ALA A 130 30.06 -2.85 -2.51
CA ALA A 130 31.39 -2.25 -2.44
C ALA A 130 32.42 -3.18 -1.79
N LEU A 131 31.99 -4.05 -0.85
CA LEU A 131 32.76 -5.05 -0.08
C LEU A 131 34.24 -4.67 0.09
N GLY A 132 34.46 -3.40 0.41
CA GLY A 132 35.74 -2.73 0.41
C GLY A 132 35.96 -2.17 1.80
N VAL A 133 37.18 -2.33 2.31
CA VAL A 133 37.53 -1.79 3.63
C VAL A 133 37.65 -0.26 3.50
N GLU A 134 37.15 0.48 4.48
CA GLU A 134 37.26 1.94 4.51
C GLU A 134 38.73 2.38 4.36
N SER A 135 38.97 3.44 3.57
CA SER A 135 40.32 3.87 3.17
C SER A 135 41.25 4.16 4.35
N LYS A 136 40.73 4.61 5.49
CA LYS A 136 41.50 4.85 6.71
C LYS A 136 42.09 3.57 7.30
N ILE A 137 41.34 2.47 7.24
CA ILE A 137 41.80 1.17 7.74
C ILE A 137 42.80 0.57 6.75
N GLN A 138 42.58 0.75 5.44
CA GLN A 138 43.56 0.39 4.42
C GLN A 138 44.88 1.14 4.61
N GLN A 139 44.84 2.45 4.86
CA GLN A 139 46.01 3.29 5.14
C GLN A 139 46.72 2.87 6.43
N ALA A 140 45.98 2.55 7.50
CA ALA A 140 46.58 2.03 8.72
C ALA A 140 47.24 0.67 8.48
N ALA A 141 46.58 -0.24 7.75
CA ALA A 141 47.10 -1.56 7.46
C ALA A 141 48.38 -1.52 6.59
N THR A 142 48.45 -0.62 5.61
CA THR A 142 49.68 -0.37 4.85
C THR A 142 50.77 0.23 5.73
N ASN A 143 50.45 1.18 6.62
CA ASN A 143 51.41 1.75 7.56
C ASN A 143 52.00 0.70 8.53
N TYR A 144 51.21 -0.32 8.91
CA TYR A 144 51.63 -1.42 9.79
C TYR A 144 52.02 -2.71 9.01
N ASN A 145 52.20 -2.65 7.68
CA ASN A 145 52.55 -3.79 6.83
C ASN A 145 51.71 -5.06 7.08
N THR A 146 50.43 -4.89 7.40
CA THR A 146 49.52 -6.01 7.70
C THR A 146 48.55 -6.19 6.55
N THR A 147 48.44 -7.42 6.02
CA THR A 147 47.53 -7.71 4.90
C THR A 147 46.10 -7.93 5.40
N LEU A 148 45.16 -7.11 4.91
CA LEU A 148 43.75 -7.24 5.26
C LEU A 148 43.13 -8.39 4.44
N ARG A 149 42.61 -9.42 5.13
CA ARG A 149 41.93 -10.55 4.47
C ARG A 149 40.78 -10.10 3.57
N PHE A 150 40.07 -9.02 3.95
CA PHE A 150 38.96 -8.46 3.18
C PHE A 150 39.38 -7.85 1.84
N GLU A 151 40.62 -7.36 1.71
CA GLU A 151 41.11 -6.78 0.46
C GLU A 151 41.33 -7.85 -0.62
N SER A 152 41.79 -9.04 -0.21
CA SER A 152 41.88 -10.21 -1.09
C SER A 152 40.50 -10.70 -1.56
N LEU A 153 39.47 -10.59 -0.71
CA LEU A 153 38.08 -10.91 -1.03
C LEU A 153 37.45 -9.85 -1.95
N ALA A 154 37.75 -8.57 -1.76
CA ALA A 154 37.31 -7.49 -2.64
C ALA A 154 37.82 -7.66 -4.07
N VAL A 155 39.10 -8.03 -4.23
CA VAL A 155 39.71 -8.34 -5.54
C VAL A 155 39.10 -9.61 -6.15
N LEU A 156 38.80 -10.63 -5.34
CA LEU A 156 38.08 -11.84 -5.79
C LEU A 156 36.65 -11.54 -6.23
N ASN A 157 35.93 -10.66 -5.53
CA ASN A 157 34.57 -10.22 -5.87
C ASN A 157 34.52 -9.25 -7.06
N GLN A 158 35.56 -8.46 -7.32
CA GLN A 158 35.64 -7.73 -8.59
C GLN A 158 35.82 -8.67 -9.78
N LYS A 159 36.56 -9.76 -9.60
CA LYS A 159 36.77 -10.78 -10.65
C LYS A 159 35.55 -11.69 -10.83
N ARG A 160 34.87 -12.04 -9.73
CA ARG A 160 33.61 -12.79 -9.74
C ARG A 160 32.47 -11.78 -9.84
N LYS A 161 31.98 -11.50 -11.06
CA LYS A 161 30.77 -10.68 -11.28
C LYS A 161 29.75 -10.99 -10.18
N LEU A 162 29.49 -10.02 -9.31
CA LEU A 162 28.94 -10.15 -7.95
C LEU A 162 27.56 -10.78 -7.81
N LEU A 163 27.00 -11.34 -8.89
CA LEU A 163 25.68 -11.93 -8.93
C LEU A 163 25.71 -13.11 -9.92
N ASP A 164 26.41 -14.18 -9.53
CA ASP A 164 26.26 -15.45 -10.23
C ASP A 164 24.88 -16.02 -9.83
N PRO A 165 23.91 -16.17 -10.75
CA PRO A 165 22.53 -16.58 -10.43
C PRO A 165 22.45 -17.94 -9.71
N SER A 166 23.52 -18.73 -9.83
CA SER A 166 23.70 -20.03 -9.21
C SER A 166 23.95 -20.01 -7.70
N LEU A 167 24.36 -18.86 -7.14
CA LEU A 167 24.70 -18.70 -5.71
C LEU A 167 23.57 -18.09 -4.87
N LEU A 168 22.43 -17.77 -5.48
CA LEU A 168 21.31 -17.15 -4.79
C LEU A 168 20.46 -18.21 -4.05
N PRO A 169 19.99 -17.91 -2.82
CA PRO A 169 19.11 -18.81 -2.08
C PRO A 169 17.82 -19.06 -2.87
N ARG A 170 17.27 -20.29 -2.76
CA ARG A 170 16.02 -20.68 -3.44
C ARG A 170 14.90 -19.69 -3.08
N GLY A 171 14.45 -18.90 -4.07
CA GLY A 171 13.44 -17.85 -3.92
C GLY A 171 13.96 -16.41 -4.14
N ALA A 172 15.28 -16.19 -4.13
CA ALA A 172 15.87 -14.93 -4.57
C ALA A 172 16.05 -14.95 -6.10
N MET A 173 14.97 -14.75 -6.83
CA MET A 173 15.05 -14.58 -8.28
C MET A 173 15.53 -13.16 -8.59
N LEU A 174 16.82 -13.02 -8.87
CA LEU A 174 17.26 -11.95 -9.74
C LEU A 174 16.62 -12.23 -11.10
N SER A 175 15.62 -11.43 -11.46
CA SER A 175 15.06 -11.40 -12.81
C SER A 175 16.20 -11.53 -13.82
N PRO A 176 16.26 -12.60 -14.63
CA PRO A 176 17.36 -12.79 -15.56
C PRO A 176 17.39 -11.62 -16.54
N VAL A 177 18.51 -10.88 -16.52
CA VAL A 177 18.77 -9.75 -17.42
C VAL A 177 19.98 -10.07 -18.28
N ALA A 178 19.83 -9.97 -19.60
CA ALA A 178 20.94 -10.14 -20.52
C ALA A 178 20.92 -9.10 -21.63
N THR A 179 22.06 -8.44 -21.83
CA THR A 179 22.26 -7.44 -22.89
C THR A 179 23.12 -8.00 -24.01
N TYR A 180 22.63 -7.93 -25.25
CA TYR A 180 23.33 -8.37 -26.45
C TYR A 180 23.41 -7.27 -27.49
N SER A 181 24.50 -7.24 -28.26
CA SER A 181 24.60 -6.36 -29.42
C SER A 181 23.74 -6.86 -30.57
N TYR A 182 23.30 -5.95 -31.44
CA TYR A 182 22.60 -6.29 -32.68
C TYR A 182 23.35 -7.37 -33.49
N VAL A 183 24.67 -7.21 -33.65
CA VAL A 183 25.53 -8.14 -34.39
C VAL A 183 25.48 -9.55 -33.78
N ALA A 184 25.48 -9.66 -32.45
CA ALA A 184 25.40 -10.95 -31.78
C ALA A 184 24.05 -11.65 -32.00
N LEU A 185 22.95 -10.89 -31.94
CA LEU A 185 21.60 -11.43 -32.20
C LEU A 185 21.41 -11.85 -33.66
N ARG A 186 21.98 -11.09 -34.61
CA ARG A 186 22.00 -11.42 -36.05
C ARG A 186 22.79 -12.70 -36.31
N ASN A 187 23.98 -12.83 -35.72
CA ASN A 187 24.83 -14.02 -35.87
C ASN A 187 24.16 -15.28 -35.31
N LYS A 188 23.43 -15.14 -34.19
CA LYS A 188 22.61 -16.22 -33.61
C LYS A 188 21.31 -16.48 -34.39
N LYS A 189 21.03 -15.71 -35.46
CA LYS A 189 19.80 -15.76 -36.27
C LYS A 189 18.52 -15.57 -35.45
N VAL A 190 18.61 -14.96 -34.27
CA VAL A 190 17.45 -14.65 -33.41
C VAL A 190 16.73 -13.43 -33.95
N LEU A 191 17.50 -12.40 -34.33
CA LEU A 191 17.00 -11.21 -35.01
C LEU A 191 17.20 -11.37 -36.52
N LEU A 192 16.09 -11.39 -37.26
CA LEU A 192 16.08 -11.61 -38.70
C LEU A 192 16.28 -10.31 -39.46
N ASN A 193 15.46 -9.29 -39.21
CA ASN A 193 15.61 -7.97 -39.82
C ASN A 193 15.22 -6.85 -38.85
N VAL A 194 15.81 -5.70 -39.09
CA VAL A 194 15.41 -4.41 -38.51
C VAL A 194 14.98 -3.51 -39.65
N SER A 195 13.92 -2.74 -39.44
CA SER A 195 13.35 -1.86 -40.47
C SER A 195 14.41 -0.92 -41.06
N SER A 196 14.23 -0.59 -42.34
CA SER A 196 15.08 0.35 -43.08
C SER A 196 15.03 1.78 -42.52
N ALA A 197 14.11 2.07 -41.60
CA ALA A 197 14.05 3.34 -40.88
C ALA A 197 15.28 3.60 -39.99
N ILE A 198 15.98 2.55 -39.55
CA ILE A 198 17.21 2.67 -38.76
C ILE A 198 18.42 2.62 -39.69
N ASP A 199 19.24 3.67 -39.64
CA ASP A 199 20.48 3.72 -40.42
C ASP A 199 21.45 2.59 -40.02
N LYS A 200 22.07 1.98 -41.02
CA LYS A 200 22.96 0.82 -40.85
C LYS A 200 24.21 1.17 -40.05
N SER A 201 24.60 2.45 -40.03
CA SER A 201 25.72 2.96 -39.22
C SER A 201 25.50 2.74 -37.71
N LEU A 202 24.25 2.75 -37.26
CA LEU A 202 23.85 2.63 -35.85
C LEU A 202 23.84 1.18 -35.35
N TYR A 203 23.82 0.20 -36.25
CA TYR A 203 23.72 -1.22 -35.89
C TYR A 203 24.84 -1.71 -34.97
N ARG A 204 26.04 -1.13 -35.07
CA ARG A 204 27.16 -1.51 -34.19
C ARG A 204 26.97 -1.04 -32.74
N GLN A 205 26.21 0.03 -32.55
CA GLN A 205 26.00 0.71 -31.26
C GLN A 205 24.68 0.30 -30.58
N LEU A 206 23.81 -0.39 -31.31
CA LEU A 206 22.56 -0.93 -30.78
C LEU A 206 22.78 -2.11 -29.84
N ARG A 207 22.15 -2.01 -28.66
CA ARG A 207 22.11 -3.07 -27.65
C ARG A 207 20.68 -3.39 -27.27
N PHE A 208 20.37 -4.67 -27.20
CA PHE A 208 19.08 -5.22 -26.79
C PHE A 208 19.25 -5.83 -25.41
N THR A 209 18.47 -5.37 -24.44
CA THR A 209 18.46 -5.86 -23.07
C THR A 209 17.15 -6.59 -22.83
N PHE A 210 17.23 -7.88 -22.58
CA PHE A 210 16.09 -8.73 -22.24
C PHE A 210 16.07 -8.88 -20.72
N SER A 211 14.94 -8.57 -20.10
CA SER A 211 14.71 -8.71 -18.66
C SER A 211 13.43 -9.48 -18.42
N ALA A 212 13.49 -10.60 -17.71
CA ALA A 212 12.29 -11.32 -17.33
C ALA A 212 11.59 -10.67 -16.14
N GLU A 213 10.28 -10.56 -16.21
CA GLU A 213 9.43 -10.05 -15.15
C GLU A 213 8.88 -11.19 -14.27
N PRO A 214 8.47 -10.91 -13.02
CA PRO A 214 8.02 -11.95 -12.07
C PRO A 214 6.74 -12.69 -12.52
N ASN A 215 5.97 -12.10 -13.42
CA ASN A 215 4.75 -12.64 -14.01
C ASN A 215 5.02 -13.66 -15.14
N GLY A 216 6.28 -13.86 -15.55
CA GLY A 216 6.62 -14.72 -16.70
C GLY A 216 6.77 -13.97 -18.02
N ASP A 217 6.48 -12.66 -18.05
CA ASP A 217 6.67 -11.82 -19.22
C ASP A 217 8.14 -11.44 -19.39
N TRP A 218 8.49 -10.98 -20.59
CA TRP A 218 9.81 -10.45 -20.89
C TRP A 218 9.72 -9.02 -21.39
N HIS A 219 10.50 -8.15 -20.78
CA HIS A 219 10.67 -6.78 -21.24
C HIS A 219 11.96 -6.66 -22.06
N VAL A 220 11.86 -6.08 -23.25
CA VAL A 220 12.99 -5.90 -24.17
C VAL A 220 13.23 -4.42 -24.38
N ASN A 221 14.37 -3.94 -23.93
CA ASN A 221 14.81 -2.55 -24.11
C ASN A 221 15.93 -2.47 -25.16
N ILE A 222 15.73 -1.61 -26.15
CA ILE A 222 16.69 -1.29 -27.21
C ILE A 222 17.35 0.05 -26.88
N CYS A 223 18.63 0.00 -26.54
CA CYS A 223 19.44 1.18 -26.24
C CYS A 223 20.45 1.49 -27.35
N HIS A 224 20.67 2.78 -27.59
CA HIS A 224 21.85 3.29 -28.30
C HIS A 224 22.95 3.59 -27.30
N ALA A 225 24.15 3.04 -27.54
CA ALA A 225 25.33 3.34 -26.73
C ALA A 225 26.37 4.07 -27.59
N GLU A 226 26.44 5.40 -27.44
CA GLU A 226 27.47 6.19 -28.10
C GLU A 226 28.86 5.89 -27.50
N PRO A 227 29.90 5.77 -28.35
CA PRO A 227 31.26 5.57 -27.86
C PRO A 227 31.74 6.81 -27.10
N GLY A 228 32.00 6.65 -25.80
CA GLY A 228 32.50 7.72 -24.91
C GLY A 228 31.43 8.36 -24.03
N ALA A 229 30.14 8.12 -24.28
CA ALA A 229 29.06 8.58 -23.42
C ALA A 229 28.75 7.55 -22.32
N SER A 230 28.75 8.00 -21.06
CA SER A 230 28.29 7.16 -19.92
C SER A 230 26.77 6.94 -19.94
N LYS A 231 26.02 7.80 -20.64
CA LYS A 231 24.56 7.73 -20.75
C LYS A 231 24.15 6.86 -21.94
N ARG A 232 23.36 5.82 -21.66
CA ARG A 232 22.66 5.02 -22.68
C ARG A 232 21.33 5.69 -22.96
N CYS A 233 21.01 5.94 -24.22
CA CYS A 233 19.70 6.44 -24.61
C CYS A 233 18.81 5.25 -24.97
N THR A 234 17.71 5.06 -24.24
CA THR A 234 16.68 4.10 -24.62
C THR A 234 16.00 4.63 -25.88
N ILE A 235 16.09 3.87 -26.98
CA ILE A 235 15.43 4.23 -28.23
C ILE A 235 14.00 3.70 -28.20
N MET A 236 13.85 2.44 -27.81
CA MET A 236 12.58 1.71 -27.87
C MET A 236 12.53 0.64 -26.79
N ASP A 237 11.33 0.30 -26.39
CA ASP A 237 11.01 -0.77 -25.46
C ASP A 237 9.72 -1.47 -25.89
N PHE A 238 9.66 -2.78 -25.65
CA PHE A 238 8.44 -3.56 -25.85
C PHE A 238 8.41 -4.75 -24.90
N GLN A 239 7.20 -5.25 -24.66
CA GLN A 239 6.95 -6.39 -23.81
C GLN A 239 6.55 -7.61 -24.65
N ILE A 240 7.01 -8.77 -24.22
CA ILE A 240 6.66 -10.08 -24.74
C ILE A 240 5.87 -10.78 -23.63
N THR A 241 4.57 -10.95 -23.84
CA THR A 241 3.67 -11.58 -22.86
C THR A 241 3.82 -13.09 -22.85
N GLU A 242 3.53 -13.74 -21.71
CA GLU A 242 3.57 -15.19 -21.54
C GLU A 242 2.77 -15.94 -22.61
N GLY A 243 1.54 -15.48 -22.91
CA GLY A 243 0.73 -16.08 -23.99
C GLY A 243 1.43 -16.05 -25.36
N ARG A 244 2.19 -14.99 -25.64
CA ARG A 244 2.96 -14.88 -26.89
C ARG A 244 4.21 -15.76 -26.88
N ILE A 245 4.78 -16.04 -25.71
CA ILE A 245 5.86 -17.02 -25.53
C ILE A 245 5.37 -18.44 -25.83
N ASP A 246 4.16 -18.78 -25.39
CA ASP A 246 3.53 -20.05 -25.69
C ASP A 246 3.20 -20.20 -27.18
N GLU A 247 2.76 -19.14 -27.84
CA GLU A 247 2.58 -19.11 -29.30
C GLU A 247 3.93 -19.33 -30.02
N MET A 248 4.99 -18.65 -29.57
CA MET A 248 6.34 -18.82 -30.13
C MET A 248 6.91 -20.24 -29.93
N LYS A 249 6.57 -20.90 -28.83
CA LYS A 249 6.94 -22.29 -28.55
C LYS A 249 6.27 -23.27 -29.52
N ASN A 250 5.02 -23.00 -29.89
CA ASN A 250 4.21 -23.83 -30.78
C ASN A 250 4.36 -23.44 -32.27
N ALA A 251 5.08 -22.36 -32.58
CA ALA A 251 5.28 -21.90 -33.94
C ALA A 251 6.04 -22.92 -34.81
N ALA A 252 5.61 -23.04 -36.07
CA ALA A 252 6.29 -23.85 -37.08
C ALA A 252 7.73 -23.38 -37.32
N VAL A 253 8.58 -24.29 -37.82
CA VAL A 253 9.98 -23.98 -38.17
C VAL A 253 10.01 -22.85 -39.20
N GLY A 254 10.58 -21.70 -38.83
CA GLY A 254 10.62 -20.50 -39.67
C GLY A 254 9.51 -19.48 -39.40
N GLY A 255 8.70 -19.65 -38.35
CA GLY A 255 7.80 -18.61 -37.86
C GLY A 255 8.56 -17.33 -37.54
N THR A 256 8.03 -16.20 -38.02
CA THR A 256 8.60 -14.87 -37.78
C THR A 256 7.64 -14.04 -36.96
N GLU A 257 8.11 -13.54 -35.83
CA GLU A 257 7.38 -12.57 -35.02
C GLU A 257 7.82 -11.15 -35.36
N VAL A 258 6.83 -10.28 -35.51
CA VAL A 258 7.04 -8.86 -35.77
C VAL A 258 6.73 -8.08 -34.50
N PHE A 259 7.67 -7.25 -34.08
CA PHE A 259 7.51 -6.34 -32.94
C PHE A 259 7.69 -4.90 -33.40
N LEU A 260 7.04 -3.97 -32.68
CA LEU A 260 7.07 -2.53 -32.93
C LEU A 260 6.67 -2.19 -34.39
N ASP A 261 5.51 -2.67 -34.85
CA ASP A 261 4.94 -2.35 -36.17
C ASP A 261 5.86 -2.60 -37.38
N GLY A 262 6.63 -3.70 -37.35
CA GLY A 262 7.55 -4.04 -38.46
C GLY A 262 8.99 -3.63 -38.22
N LEU A 263 9.28 -2.99 -37.09
CA LEU A 263 10.59 -2.40 -36.85
C LEU A 263 11.64 -3.45 -36.48
N CYS A 264 11.25 -4.50 -35.75
CA CYS A 264 12.10 -5.66 -35.48
C CYS A 264 11.37 -6.95 -35.84
N THR A 265 12.03 -7.83 -36.60
CA THR A 265 11.54 -9.19 -36.88
C THR A 265 12.46 -10.21 -36.26
N PHE A 266 11.88 -11.11 -35.47
CA PHE A 266 12.58 -12.19 -34.79
C PHE A 266 12.11 -13.54 -35.30
N ASP A 267 13.00 -14.53 -35.25
CA ASP A 267 12.64 -15.93 -35.46
C ASP A 267 12.01 -16.46 -34.16
N SER A 268 10.72 -16.82 -34.21
CA SER A 268 9.91 -17.17 -33.03
C SER A 268 10.56 -18.29 -32.21
N ARG A 269 11.01 -19.35 -32.87
CA ARG A 269 11.53 -20.54 -32.20
C ARG A 269 12.92 -20.30 -31.63
N LYS A 270 13.77 -19.58 -32.37
CA LYS A 270 15.10 -19.22 -31.88
C LYS A 270 15.03 -18.19 -30.75
N LEU A 271 14.07 -17.26 -30.80
CA LEU A 271 13.84 -16.31 -29.73
C LEU A 271 13.40 -17.03 -28.46
N PHE A 272 12.45 -17.97 -28.54
CA PHE A 272 12.04 -18.80 -27.41
C PHE A 272 13.23 -19.54 -26.76
N VAL A 273 13.99 -20.31 -27.55
CA VAL A 273 15.16 -21.05 -27.05
C VAL A 273 16.22 -20.10 -26.45
N PHE A 274 16.35 -18.90 -27.02
CA PHE A 274 17.25 -17.89 -26.51
C PHE A 274 16.79 -17.32 -25.16
N LEU A 275 15.49 -17.01 -24.99
CA LEU A 275 14.93 -16.54 -23.72
C LEU A 275 15.04 -17.63 -22.63
N GLU A 276 14.77 -18.89 -22.96
CA GLU A 276 14.96 -20.02 -22.04
C GLU A 276 16.43 -20.18 -21.62
N ARG A 277 17.36 -19.99 -22.56
CA ARG A 277 18.79 -19.99 -22.28
C ARG A 277 19.21 -18.84 -21.38
N VAL A 278 18.64 -17.65 -21.58
CA VAL A 278 18.88 -16.48 -20.71
C VAL A 278 18.31 -16.72 -19.31
N ALA A 279 17.11 -17.31 -19.21
CA ALA A 279 16.50 -17.67 -17.92
C ALA A 279 17.31 -18.71 -17.14
N THR A 280 17.90 -19.68 -17.84
CA THR A 280 18.71 -20.75 -17.23
C THR A 280 20.18 -20.37 -17.03
N GLY A 281 20.61 -19.19 -17.49
CA GLY A 281 21.97 -18.68 -17.33
C GLY A 281 23.04 -19.46 -18.11
N ARG A 282 22.66 -20.18 -19.18
CA ARG A 282 23.58 -21.03 -19.99
C ARG A 282 24.10 -20.37 -21.27
#